data_AF-A0A7S4NGL8-F1
#
_entry.id   AF-A0A7S4NGL8-F1
#
_cell.length_a   1.000
_cell.length_b   1.000
_cell.length_c   1.000
_cell.angle_alpha   90.00
_cell.angle_beta   90.00
_cell.angle_gamma   90.00
#
_symmetry.space_group_name_H-M   'P 1'
#
loop_
_entity.id
_entity.type
_entity.pdbx_description
1 polymer ?
#
loop_
_entity_poly.entity_id
_entity_poly.type
_entity_poly.pdbx_seq_one_letter_code
_entity_poly.pdbx_strand_id
1 'polypeptide(L)'
;MPSQSTPRKSAGNGGGGGRRRASGGKGGGGGPNGGSQQSSSVLGSPSSTSSSSDLRAKLAKAAEIETKLSSAAASASSSASKSKSSNKVGGGGGGSGGGPSTDQDSKLIRMYMELCELLSDVLLSDPSLAARKDAAGRLWRGCFYGRIGELRGRIQRERNRARRCAGRGDKAGASRHGKAAEELEGNFRTFLEEAVVLYEYLVDKHREMLTPPPSQSQSLPSSQGSEGPADGGPQSQDSAAAKGYKKRRGGGGSNGPVDLRSSHLVPAGVVPTLHKMYIHLGDLYRYAKSYGKAERSYALSSRLAPGKGNPYNQLAVVAQLRGDAAGQQQQDNGNGSGGKGGQQGGGGQQCPQTAVALYWYARSLRATGEPFPTSRSNLARLFSVNRQWLEKSGEASLGPATLSLSAEEGNNKGKGGGGPGSVEILTSAKAQTERARAVKSAQARRFLASFVDLHWDLFRGAVRSSHSPPQPSHRSADAQTAPPVSAADATLRMRSLLADFASLLEGPSMAFGDALLCKLVVVNSFACCNDEGGPPRRGDGRDSGGGSARDECGGGEGGG
;
A
#
# COMPACT_ATOMS: atom_id res chain seq x y z
N MET A 1 10.60 -6.84 -23.58
CA MET A 1 12.06 -6.61 -23.46
C MET A 1 12.30 -5.11 -23.37
N PRO A 2 12.67 -4.61 -22.20
CA PRO A 2 13.87 -3.78 -22.15
C PRO A 2 14.83 -4.20 -21.04
N SER A 3 16.10 -3.89 -21.32
CA SER A 3 17.36 -4.19 -20.66
C SER A 3 17.46 -3.74 -19.21
N GLN A 4 17.93 -4.64 -18.35
CA GLN A 4 18.37 -4.34 -16.99
C GLN A 4 19.83 -3.90 -16.97
N SER A 5 20.11 -2.74 -16.41
CA SER A 5 21.47 -2.27 -16.07
C SER A 5 21.71 -2.47 -14.57
N THR A 6 22.72 -3.26 -14.22
CA THR A 6 23.18 -3.48 -12.84
C THR A 6 24.15 -2.36 -12.39
N PRO A 7 24.16 -1.94 -11.11
CA PRO A 7 25.18 -1.05 -10.60
C PRO A 7 26.39 -1.82 -10.04
N ARG A 8 27.58 -1.36 -10.45
CA ARG A 8 28.91 -1.75 -9.97
C ARG A 8 29.08 -1.44 -8.46
N LYS A 9 29.70 -2.38 -7.73
CA LYS A 9 30.26 -2.17 -6.39
C LYS A 9 31.53 -1.32 -6.49
N SER A 10 31.58 -0.18 -5.78
CA SER A 10 32.84 0.54 -5.54
C SER A 10 33.48 0.06 -4.25
N ALA A 11 34.71 -0.45 -4.36
CA ALA A 11 35.59 -0.72 -3.23
C ALA A 11 36.10 0.62 -2.66
N GLY A 12 35.80 0.88 -1.38
CA GLY A 12 36.33 1.99 -0.61
C GLY A 12 37.40 1.49 0.35
N ASN A 13 38.64 1.80 0.02
CA ASN A 13 39.86 1.55 0.77
C ASN A 13 39.89 2.46 2.03
N GLY A 14 40.24 1.92 3.19
CA GLY A 14 40.34 2.69 4.44
C GLY A 14 41.15 1.94 5.48
N GLY A 15 42.47 2.15 5.44
CA GLY A 15 43.44 1.57 6.37
C GLY A 15 43.60 2.36 7.68
N GLY A 16 44.24 1.69 8.63
CA GLY A 16 44.68 2.21 9.93
C GLY A 16 44.04 1.40 11.07
N GLY A 17 44.75 0.74 11.97
CA GLY A 17 46.17 0.68 12.27
C GLY A 17 46.31 0.28 13.75
N GLY A 18 46.94 -0.86 14.01
CA GLY A 18 47.59 -1.19 15.28
C GLY A 18 46.73 -1.60 16.49
N ARG A 19 46.87 -2.85 16.94
CA ARG A 19 47.80 -3.21 18.03
C ARG A 19 47.77 -4.71 18.31
N ARG A 20 48.98 -5.21 18.58
CA ARG A 20 49.37 -6.59 18.87
C ARG A 20 48.74 -7.11 20.16
N ARG A 21 48.39 -8.39 20.20
CA ARG A 21 48.76 -9.32 21.29
C ARG A 21 48.72 -10.76 20.80
N ALA A 22 49.82 -11.45 21.05
CA ALA A 22 50.07 -12.84 20.70
C ALA A 22 49.78 -13.76 21.90
N SER A 23 49.23 -14.93 21.60
CA SER A 23 49.31 -16.21 22.35
C SER A 23 48.54 -17.21 21.48
N GLY A 24 49.13 -18.17 20.79
CA GLY A 24 49.98 -19.24 21.32
C GLY A 24 49.08 -20.44 21.61
N GLY A 25 49.13 -21.50 20.80
CA GLY A 25 48.38 -22.74 21.06
C GLY A 25 48.33 -23.71 19.87
N LYS A 26 49.00 -24.85 20.03
CA LYS A 26 49.31 -25.90 19.04
C LYS A 26 48.16 -26.90 18.79
N GLY A 27 48.28 -27.61 17.67
CA GLY A 27 47.92 -29.03 17.48
C GLY A 27 46.54 -29.26 16.82
N GLY A 28 46.35 -30.11 15.82
CA GLY A 28 47.15 -31.21 15.28
C GLY A 28 46.22 -32.42 15.06
N GLY A 29 46.24 -32.99 13.85
CA GLY A 29 45.58 -34.26 13.47
C GLY A 29 44.35 -34.08 12.57
N GLY A 30 44.19 -34.70 11.40
CA GLY A 30 44.94 -35.80 10.78
C GLY A 30 44.04 -37.01 10.48
N GLY A 31 43.31 -36.95 9.35
CA GLY A 31 42.82 -38.10 8.55
C GLY A 31 41.54 -38.84 8.99
N PRO A 32 41.04 -39.81 8.19
CA PRO A 32 41.14 -39.93 6.73
C PRO A 32 39.79 -40.26 6.02
N ASN A 33 39.89 -40.26 4.68
CA ASN A 33 38.99 -40.80 3.66
C ASN A 33 38.22 -42.08 4.02
N GLY A 34 36.98 -42.15 3.53
CA GLY A 34 36.24 -43.39 3.29
C GLY A 34 35.12 -43.14 2.27
N GLY A 35 35.34 -43.53 1.02
CA GLY A 35 34.32 -43.50 -0.03
C GLY A 35 33.48 -44.77 -0.06
N SER A 36 32.30 -44.72 -0.67
CA SER A 36 31.77 -45.74 -1.60
C SER A 36 30.31 -45.49 -2.00
N GLN A 37 30.07 -45.65 -3.31
CA GLN A 37 28.90 -46.26 -3.98
C GLN A 37 27.55 -45.52 -3.87
N GLN A 38 27.08 -44.86 -4.92
CA GLN A 38 26.32 -45.44 -6.05
C GLN A 38 25.07 -46.24 -5.63
N SER A 39 23.92 -45.55 -5.65
CA SER A 39 22.62 -46.17 -5.85
C SER A 39 21.68 -45.15 -6.49
N SER A 40 21.76 -45.05 -7.82
CA SER A 40 20.78 -44.43 -8.69
C SER A 40 19.53 -45.31 -8.73
N SER A 41 18.43 -44.85 -8.11
CA SER A 41 17.13 -45.48 -8.26
C SER A 41 16.02 -44.41 -8.32
N VAL A 42 15.34 -44.40 -9.48
CA VAL A 42 13.92 -44.10 -9.69
C VAL A 42 13.44 -42.70 -9.29
N LEU A 43 13.41 -41.79 -10.28
CA LEU A 43 12.55 -40.61 -10.29
C LEU A 43 11.09 -41.06 -10.39
N GLY A 44 10.48 -41.36 -9.24
CA GLY A 44 9.04 -41.52 -9.11
C GLY A 44 8.37 -40.14 -9.17
N SER A 45 7.54 -39.93 -10.20
CA SER A 45 6.66 -38.76 -10.31
C SER A 45 5.85 -38.60 -9.01
N PRO A 46 5.86 -37.44 -8.33
CA PRO A 46 5.14 -37.24 -7.08
C PRO A 46 3.63 -37.16 -7.37
N SER A 47 2.98 -38.32 -7.37
CA SER A 47 1.52 -38.47 -7.45
C SER A 47 0.89 -38.51 -6.05
N SER A 48 1.43 -37.74 -5.11
CA SER A 48 0.84 -37.57 -3.79
C SER A 48 -0.30 -36.56 -3.84
N THR A 49 -1.42 -36.94 -4.48
CA THR A 49 -2.69 -36.25 -4.27
C THR A 49 -3.07 -36.50 -2.81
N SER A 50 -2.75 -35.56 -1.91
CA SER A 50 -3.21 -35.60 -0.52
C SER A 50 -4.72 -35.82 -0.55
N SER A 51 -5.21 -36.83 0.18
CA SER A 51 -6.63 -37.15 0.11
C SER A 51 -7.45 -35.97 0.65
N SER A 52 -8.67 -35.77 0.15
CA SER A 52 -9.56 -34.73 0.67
C SER A 52 -9.79 -34.87 2.20
N SER A 53 -9.68 -36.10 2.71
CA SER A 53 -9.72 -36.39 4.16
C SER A 53 -8.55 -35.76 4.90
N ASP A 54 -7.33 -35.87 4.37
CA ASP A 54 -6.11 -35.34 5.00
C ASP A 54 -6.17 -33.81 5.08
N LEU A 55 -6.63 -33.13 4.02
CA LEU A 55 -6.77 -31.67 4.02
C LEU A 55 -7.81 -31.19 5.04
N ARG A 56 -8.89 -31.94 5.25
CA ARG A 56 -9.88 -31.63 6.30
C ARG A 56 -9.30 -31.83 7.70
N ALA A 57 -8.50 -32.87 7.90
CA ALA A 57 -7.79 -33.08 9.16
C ALA A 57 -6.80 -31.93 9.45
N LYS A 58 -6.06 -31.45 8.44
CA LYS A 58 -5.19 -30.27 8.57
C LYS A 58 -5.98 -29.02 8.98
N LEU A 59 -7.14 -28.77 8.37
CA LEU A 59 -8.02 -27.64 8.73
C LEU A 59 -8.59 -27.73 10.15
N ALA A 60 -8.91 -28.94 10.61
CA ALA A 60 -9.37 -29.18 11.98
C ALA A 60 -8.25 -28.91 13.00
N LYS A 61 -7.04 -29.43 12.74
CA LYS A 61 -5.86 -29.15 13.56
C LYS A 61 -5.52 -27.66 13.60
N ALA A 62 -5.62 -26.97 12.46
CA ALA A 62 -5.45 -25.52 12.40
C ALA A 62 -6.46 -24.78 13.31
N ALA A 63 -7.72 -25.22 13.36
CA ALA A 63 -8.74 -24.62 14.23
C ALA A 63 -8.45 -24.81 15.72
N GLU A 64 -7.89 -25.96 16.10
CA GLU A 64 -7.45 -26.22 17.46
C GLU A 64 -6.30 -25.27 17.86
N ILE A 65 -5.32 -25.07 16.98
CA ILE A 65 -4.20 -24.15 17.22
C ILE A 65 -4.69 -22.70 17.33
N GLU A 66 -5.60 -22.26 16.44
CA GLU A 66 -6.22 -20.93 16.52
C GLU A 66 -6.92 -20.69 17.87
N THR A 67 -7.63 -21.70 18.37
CA THR A 67 -8.29 -21.64 19.68
C THR A 67 -7.25 -21.48 20.80
N LYS A 68 -6.19 -22.29 20.78
CA LYS A 68 -5.09 -22.20 21.77
C LYS A 68 -4.39 -20.84 21.76
N LEU A 69 -4.12 -20.30 20.57
CA LEU A 69 -3.52 -18.98 20.39
C LEU A 69 -4.43 -17.87 20.95
N SER A 70 -5.73 -17.96 20.68
CA SER A 70 -6.73 -17.00 21.19
C SER A 70 -6.83 -17.04 22.71
N SER A 71 -6.86 -18.23 23.31
CA SER A 71 -6.86 -18.40 24.77
C SER A 71 -5.57 -17.88 25.43
N ALA A 72 -4.41 -18.07 24.79
CA ALA A 72 -3.14 -17.54 25.28
C ALA A 72 -3.11 -16.00 25.24
N ALA A 73 -3.65 -15.39 24.17
CA ALA A 73 -3.76 -13.94 24.05
C ALA A 73 -4.69 -13.34 25.12
N ALA A 74 -5.84 -13.97 25.39
CA ALA A 74 -6.76 -13.55 26.46
C ALA A 74 -6.10 -13.64 27.85
N SER A 75 -5.34 -14.71 28.10
CA SER A 75 -4.59 -14.89 29.35
C SER A 75 -3.51 -13.82 29.55
N ALA A 76 -2.80 -13.43 28.49
CA ALA A 76 -1.80 -12.37 28.54
C ALA A 76 -2.42 -10.99 28.87
N SER A 77 -3.59 -10.69 28.31
CA SER A 77 -4.32 -9.44 28.60
C SER A 77 -4.79 -9.34 30.05
N SER A 78 -5.32 -10.43 30.63
CA SER A 78 -5.84 -10.44 32.01
C SER A 78 -4.74 -10.29 33.08
N SER A 79 -3.54 -10.83 32.84
CA SER A 79 -2.39 -10.68 33.74
C SER A 79 -1.85 -9.24 33.76
N ALA A 80 -1.93 -8.52 32.64
CA ALA A 80 -1.52 -7.12 32.55
C ALA A 80 -2.43 -6.16 33.34
N SER A 81 -3.71 -6.50 33.54
CA SER A 81 -4.63 -5.69 34.36
C SER A 81 -4.39 -5.84 35.87
N LYS A 82 -4.12 -7.06 36.36
CA LYS A 82 -3.95 -7.32 37.81
C LYS A 82 -2.72 -6.62 38.39
N SER A 83 -1.64 -6.51 37.61
CA SER A 83 -0.39 -5.88 38.03
C SER A 83 -0.49 -4.36 38.24
N LYS A 84 -1.52 -3.68 37.73
CA LYS A 84 -1.72 -2.24 37.97
C LYS A 84 -2.35 -1.92 39.33
N SER A 85 -3.07 -2.86 39.95
CA SER A 85 -3.84 -2.59 41.18
C SER A 85 -3.03 -2.71 42.47
N SER A 86 -1.88 -3.39 42.47
CA SER A 86 -1.13 -3.69 43.70
C SER A 86 -0.02 -2.68 44.03
N ASN A 87 0.23 -1.66 43.20
CA ASN A 87 1.46 -0.85 43.30
C ASN A 87 1.30 0.46 44.12
N LYS A 88 0.42 0.52 45.12
CA LYS A 88 0.16 1.76 45.89
C LYS A 88 0.88 1.86 47.25
N VAL A 89 1.55 0.83 47.77
CA VAL A 89 2.15 0.92 49.12
C VAL A 89 3.52 0.25 49.18
N GLY A 90 4.54 1.02 49.57
CA GLY A 90 5.84 0.51 50.03
C GLY A 90 6.98 0.62 49.00
N GLY A 91 7.92 1.54 49.26
CA GLY A 91 9.05 1.83 48.39
C GLY A 91 10.23 0.86 48.50
N GLY A 92 11.21 1.08 47.60
CA GLY A 92 12.61 0.75 47.83
C GLY A 92 13.01 -0.72 47.64
N GLY A 93 13.08 -1.19 46.39
CA GLY A 93 13.67 -2.50 46.10
C GLY A 93 14.06 -2.65 44.64
N GLY A 94 15.29 -2.29 44.30
CA GLY A 94 15.87 -2.45 42.96
C GLY A 94 16.17 -3.91 42.64
N GLY A 95 15.14 -4.70 42.33
CA GLY A 95 15.29 -6.06 41.81
C GLY A 95 15.24 -6.07 40.29
N SER A 96 16.39 -6.22 39.63
CA SER A 96 16.48 -6.64 38.22
C SER A 96 16.00 -8.09 38.11
N GLY A 97 14.67 -8.31 38.13
CA GLY A 97 14.07 -9.63 38.00
C GLY A 97 14.24 -10.19 36.59
N GLY A 98 15.05 -11.23 36.46
CA GLY A 98 15.19 -12.06 35.27
C GLY A 98 13.84 -12.65 34.86
N GLY A 99 13.47 -12.43 33.60
CA GLY A 99 12.11 -12.59 33.09
C GLY A 99 11.70 -14.05 32.83
N PRO A 100 10.63 -14.56 33.48
CA PRO A 100 10.03 -15.86 33.19
C PRO A 100 9.20 -15.92 31.88
N SER A 101 9.49 -15.10 30.85
CA SER A 101 8.64 -14.99 29.63
C SER A 101 9.17 -15.68 28.37
N THR A 102 10.39 -16.22 28.36
CA THR A 102 11.03 -16.72 27.13
C THR A 102 10.49 -18.06 26.64
N ASP A 103 10.10 -18.97 27.55
CA ASP A 103 9.58 -20.29 27.18
C ASP A 103 8.16 -20.22 26.57
N GLN A 104 7.29 -19.40 27.16
CA GLN A 104 5.93 -19.19 26.65
C GLN A 104 5.94 -18.52 25.27
N ASP A 105 6.81 -17.52 25.06
CA ASP A 105 6.99 -16.89 23.76
C ASP A 105 7.51 -17.89 22.71
N SER A 106 8.44 -18.78 23.09
CA SER A 106 8.95 -19.84 22.21
C SER A 106 7.86 -20.84 21.82
N LYS A 107 6.99 -21.22 22.76
CA LYS A 107 5.83 -22.09 22.50
C LYS A 107 4.83 -21.44 21.55
N LEU A 108 4.55 -20.14 21.72
CA LEU A 108 3.69 -19.37 20.81
C LEU A 108 4.26 -19.33 19.39
N ILE A 109 5.56 -19.08 19.24
CA ILE A 109 6.23 -19.07 17.92
C ILE A 109 6.07 -20.42 17.22
N ARG A 110 6.28 -21.55 17.91
CA ARG A 110 6.08 -22.89 17.33
C ARG A 110 4.65 -23.11 16.85
N MET A 111 3.65 -22.69 17.63
CA MET A 111 2.24 -22.81 17.23
C MET A 111 1.92 -21.94 16.01
N TYR A 112 2.48 -20.73 15.90
CA TYR A 112 2.31 -19.90 14.70
C TYR A 112 2.93 -20.53 13.46
N MET A 113 4.14 -21.10 13.56
CA MET A 113 4.79 -21.80 12.44
C MET A 113 3.97 -23.00 11.98
N GLU A 114 3.51 -23.84 12.92
CA GLU A 114 2.67 -25.00 12.61
C GLU A 114 1.35 -24.58 11.94
N LEU A 115 0.70 -23.51 12.42
CA LEU A 115 -0.50 -22.97 11.79
C LEU A 115 -0.24 -22.45 10.37
N CYS A 116 0.88 -21.74 10.16
CA CYS A 116 1.31 -21.26 8.85
C CYS A 116 1.49 -22.43 7.86
N GLU A 117 2.16 -23.49 8.28
CA GLU A 117 2.41 -24.67 7.44
C GLU A 117 1.11 -25.37 7.04
N LEU A 118 0.24 -25.66 8.02
CA LEU A 118 -1.04 -26.35 7.77
C LEU A 118 -1.93 -25.58 6.81
N LEU A 119 -2.07 -24.26 6.99
CA LEU A 119 -2.93 -23.44 6.13
C LEU A 119 -2.31 -23.20 4.76
N SER A 120 -0.98 -23.05 4.67
CA SER A 120 -0.28 -22.91 3.38
C SER A 120 -0.41 -24.18 2.54
N ASP A 121 -0.31 -25.35 3.15
CA ASP A 121 -0.49 -26.63 2.47
C ASP A 121 -1.91 -26.79 1.91
N VAL A 122 -2.93 -26.41 2.68
CA VAL A 122 -4.33 -26.43 2.20
C VAL A 122 -4.53 -25.44 1.04
N LEU A 123 -3.94 -24.24 1.12
CA LEU A 123 -4.01 -23.22 0.07
C LEU A 123 -3.41 -23.72 -1.26
N LEU A 124 -2.31 -24.46 -1.19
CA LEU A 124 -1.61 -24.95 -2.39
C LEU A 124 -2.19 -26.27 -2.93
N SER A 125 -2.75 -27.11 -2.07
CA SER A 125 -3.23 -28.44 -2.46
C SER A 125 -4.65 -28.42 -3.04
N ASP A 126 -5.56 -27.63 -2.46
CA ASP A 126 -6.96 -27.53 -2.92
C ASP A 126 -7.46 -26.08 -2.78
N PRO A 127 -7.23 -25.22 -3.79
CA PRO A 127 -7.67 -23.83 -3.78
C PRO A 127 -9.19 -23.66 -3.63
N SER A 128 -9.99 -24.64 -4.10
CA SER A 128 -11.44 -24.64 -3.95
C SER A 128 -11.85 -24.80 -2.49
N LEU A 129 -11.29 -25.80 -1.80
CA LEU A 129 -11.50 -26.01 -0.37
C LEU A 129 -10.97 -24.84 0.44
N ALA A 130 -9.77 -24.35 0.11
CA ALA A 130 -9.15 -23.21 0.78
C ALA A 130 -10.03 -21.96 0.70
N ALA A 131 -10.60 -21.66 -0.47
CA ALA A 131 -11.52 -20.53 -0.64
C ALA A 131 -12.80 -20.72 0.18
N ARG A 132 -13.43 -21.91 0.15
CA ARG A 132 -14.65 -22.21 0.92
C ARG A 132 -14.45 -22.14 2.43
N LYS A 133 -13.25 -22.46 2.91
CA LYS A 133 -12.91 -22.49 4.34
C LYS A 133 -12.13 -21.26 4.81
N ASP A 134 -12.07 -20.22 3.98
CA ASP A 134 -11.33 -18.97 4.22
C ASP A 134 -9.89 -19.21 4.72
N ALA A 135 -9.18 -20.19 4.17
CA ALA A 135 -7.84 -20.55 4.66
C ALA A 135 -6.86 -19.36 4.58
N ALA A 136 -6.96 -18.52 3.54
CA ALA A 136 -6.16 -17.31 3.41
C ALA A 136 -6.47 -16.27 4.51
N GLY A 137 -7.76 -16.03 4.80
CA GLY A 137 -8.16 -15.11 5.86
C GLY A 137 -7.81 -15.62 7.25
N ARG A 138 -7.93 -16.93 7.48
CA ARG A 138 -7.47 -17.62 8.69
C ARG A 138 -5.97 -17.49 8.89
N LEU A 139 -5.18 -17.73 7.84
CA LEU A 139 -3.72 -17.54 7.87
C LEU A 139 -3.36 -16.10 8.24
N TRP A 140 -4.02 -15.12 7.62
CA TRP A 140 -3.81 -13.72 7.93
C TRP A 140 -4.14 -13.37 9.38
N ARG A 141 -5.36 -13.66 9.84
CA ARG A 141 -5.83 -13.31 11.20
C ARG A 141 -5.06 -14.08 12.27
N GLY A 142 -4.88 -15.38 12.05
CA GLY A 142 -4.29 -16.32 13.00
C GLY A 142 -2.78 -16.17 13.16
N CYS A 143 -2.04 -15.82 12.10
CA CYS A 143 -0.58 -15.80 12.17
C CYS A 143 0.03 -14.40 12.12
N PHE A 144 -0.59 -13.45 11.41
CA PHE A 144 0.06 -12.18 11.08
C PHE A 144 -0.60 -10.98 11.74
N TYR A 145 -1.90 -10.76 11.51
CA TYR A 145 -2.58 -9.52 11.90
C TYR A 145 -2.48 -9.24 13.40
N GLY A 146 -2.80 -10.22 14.24
CA GLY A 146 -2.72 -10.09 15.70
C GLY A 146 -1.28 -9.80 16.17
N ARG A 147 -0.30 -10.53 15.63
CA ARG A 147 1.12 -10.36 15.98
C ARG A 147 1.67 -8.99 15.56
N ILE A 148 1.28 -8.48 14.39
CA ILE A 148 1.62 -7.13 13.93
C ILE A 148 1.10 -6.08 14.92
N GLY A 149 -0.17 -6.20 15.33
CA GLY A 149 -0.79 -5.30 16.29
C GLY A 149 -0.05 -5.31 17.64
N GLU A 150 0.28 -6.50 18.12
CA GLU A 150 1.03 -6.71 19.36
C GLU A 150 2.42 -6.04 19.34
N LEU A 151 3.23 -6.33 18.31
CA LEU A 151 4.58 -5.78 18.17
C LEU A 151 4.56 -4.26 18.06
N ARG A 152 3.66 -3.70 17.24
CA ARG A 152 3.47 -2.23 17.14
C ARG A 152 3.09 -1.62 18.48
N GLY A 153 2.20 -2.26 19.24
CA GLY A 153 1.82 -1.84 20.58
C GLY A 153 2.99 -1.84 21.57
N ARG A 154 3.84 -2.88 21.54
CA ARG A 154 5.06 -2.94 22.37
C ARG A 154 6.05 -1.81 22.03
N ILE A 155 6.33 -1.60 20.74
CA ILE A 155 7.20 -0.50 20.26
C ILE A 155 6.70 0.86 20.76
N GLN A 156 5.41 1.14 20.59
CA GLN A 156 4.84 2.43 21.00
C GLN A 156 4.92 2.64 22.52
N ARG A 157 4.70 1.57 23.31
CA ARG A 157 4.84 1.63 24.78
C ARG A 157 6.27 1.96 25.20
N GLU A 158 7.29 1.33 24.59
CA GLU A 158 8.69 1.63 24.89
C GLU A 158 9.08 3.06 24.48
N ARG A 159 8.66 3.53 23.29
CA ARG A 159 8.86 4.93 22.89
C ARG A 159 8.20 5.92 23.87
N ASN A 160 6.99 5.62 24.34
CA ASN A 160 6.31 6.46 25.34
C ASN A 160 7.00 6.41 26.71
N ARG A 161 7.59 5.27 27.11
CA ARG A 161 8.44 5.18 28.32
C ARG A 161 9.69 6.03 28.17
N ALA A 162 10.37 5.94 27.03
CA ALA A 162 11.55 6.76 26.74
C ALA A 162 11.25 8.26 26.83
N ARG A 163 10.15 8.73 26.21
CA ARG A 163 9.70 10.12 26.28
C ARG A 163 9.39 10.58 27.71
N ARG A 164 8.75 9.72 28.52
CA ARG A 164 8.44 10.03 29.93
C ARG A 164 9.69 10.13 30.79
N CYS A 165 10.68 9.24 30.61
CA CYS A 165 11.98 9.35 31.29
C CYS A 165 12.69 10.64 30.89
N ALA A 166 12.71 10.97 29.60
CA ALA A 166 13.33 12.20 29.09
C ALA A 166 12.69 13.45 29.71
N GLY A 167 11.36 13.51 29.78
CA GLY A 167 10.63 14.61 30.43
C GLY A 167 10.88 14.75 31.93
N ARG A 168 11.40 13.72 32.60
CA ARG A 168 11.81 13.74 34.02
C ARG A 168 13.30 14.03 34.23
N GLY A 169 14.06 14.27 33.16
CA GLY A 169 15.52 14.42 33.23
C GLY A 169 16.29 13.09 33.39
N ASP A 170 15.61 11.94 33.40
CA ASP A 170 16.24 10.62 33.46
C ASP A 170 16.75 10.20 32.07
N LYS A 171 17.94 10.70 31.73
CA LYS A 171 18.60 10.41 30.45
C LYS A 171 18.95 8.94 30.28
N ALA A 172 19.32 8.24 31.37
CA ALA A 172 19.70 6.83 31.33
C ALA A 172 18.48 5.95 31.04
N GLY A 173 17.35 6.19 31.72
CA GLY A 173 16.09 5.51 31.44
C GLY A 173 15.58 5.79 30.03
N ALA A 174 15.65 7.05 29.58
CA ALA A 174 15.27 7.43 28.22
C ALA A 174 16.08 6.67 27.16
N SER A 175 17.40 6.61 27.33
CA SER A 175 18.31 5.87 26.44
C SER A 175 18.00 4.37 26.43
N ARG A 176 17.81 3.75 27.61
CA ARG A 176 17.48 2.32 27.72
C ARG A 176 16.17 1.96 27.01
N HIS A 177 15.10 2.72 27.25
CA HIS A 177 13.81 2.49 26.61
C HIS A 177 13.83 2.82 25.12
N GLY A 178 14.67 3.79 24.70
CA GLY A 178 14.94 4.07 23.28
C GLY A 178 15.56 2.87 22.57
N LYS A 179 16.66 2.31 23.12
CA LYS A 179 17.31 1.12 22.59
C LYS A 179 16.37 -0.09 22.52
N ALA A 180 15.57 -0.32 23.57
CA ALA A 180 14.59 -1.39 23.57
C ALA A 180 13.52 -1.22 22.46
N ALA A 181 13.08 0.01 22.20
CA ALA A 181 12.18 0.29 21.09
C ALA A 181 12.83 0.02 19.73
N GLU A 182 14.09 0.41 19.54
CA GLU A 182 14.86 0.15 18.32
C GLU A 182 15.05 -1.35 18.07
N GLU A 183 15.36 -2.13 19.09
CA GLU A 183 15.48 -3.59 19.01
C GLU A 183 14.14 -4.23 18.59
N LEU A 184 13.03 -3.83 19.22
CA LEU A 184 11.68 -4.29 18.86
C LEU A 184 11.31 -3.90 17.42
N GLU A 185 11.74 -2.75 16.93
CA GLU A 185 11.55 -2.33 15.54
C GLU A 185 12.36 -3.19 14.56
N GLY A 186 13.58 -3.58 14.92
CA GLY A 186 14.39 -4.54 14.18
C GLY A 186 13.66 -5.87 14.05
N ASN A 187 13.21 -6.43 15.18
CA ASN A 187 12.45 -7.69 15.21
C ASN A 187 11.15 -7.61 14.40
N PHE A 188 10.43 -6.49 14.48
CA PHE A 188 9.21 -6.27 13.71
C PHE A 188 9.49 -6.21 12.20
N ARG A 189 10.61 -5.63 11.79
CA ARG A 189 11.02 -5.58 10.38
C ARG A 189 11.31 -6.98 9.84
N THR A 190 12.12 -7.77 10.55
CA THR A 190 12.42 -9.16 10.19
C THR A 190 11.14 -9.98 10.05
N PHE A 191 10.24 -9.87 11.02
CA PHE A 191 8.93 -10.55 10.97
C PHE A 191 8.11 -10.18 9.73
N LEU A 192 8.09 -8.89 9.36
CA LEU A 192 7.38 -8.44 8.15
C LEU A 192 8.05 -8.97 6.86
N GLU A 193 9.38 -9.02 6.81
CA GLU A 193 10.13 -9.53 5.65
C GLU A 193 9.85 -11.01 5.42
N GLU A 194 9.88 -11.82 6.48
CA GLU A 194 9.53 -13.25 6.43
C GLU A 194 8.08 -13.47 5.98
N ALA A 195 7.15 -12.69 6.53
CA ALA A 195 5.74 -12.74 6.12
C ALA A 195 5.54 -12.37 4.64
N VAL A 196 6.28 -11.37 4.14
CA VAL A 196 6.25 -10.99 2.71
C VAL A 196 6.74 -12.14 1.85
N VAL A 197 7.85 -12.79 2.20
CA VAL A 197 8.39 -13.93 1.44
C VAL A 197 7.36 -15.06 1.33
N LEU A 198 6.69 -15.41 2.44
CA LEU A 198 5.64 -16.43 2.42
C LEU A 198 4.49 -16.05 1.47
N TYR A 199 3.97 -14.82 1.58
CA TYR A 199 2.84 -14.40 0.75
C TYR A 199 3.22 -14.23 -0.73
N GLU A 200 4.43 -13.78 -1.05
CA GLU A 200 4.94 -13.75 -2.42
C GLU A 200 4.99 -15.17 -3.01
N TYR A 201 5.52 -16.14 -2.27
CA TYR A 201 5.53 -17.55 -2.67
C TYR A 201 4.12 -18.10 -2.93
N LEU A 202 3.19 -17.89 -1.99
CA LEU A 202 1.80 -18.37 -2.14
C LEU A 202 1.09 -17.72 -3.34
N VAL A 203 1.30 -16.43 -3.56
CA VAL A 203 0.76 -15.69 -4.72
C VAL A 203 1.31 -16.23 -6.03
N ASP A 204 2.63 -16.45 -6.11
CA ASP A 204 3.24 -16.95 -7.34
C ASP A 204 2.79 -18.37 -7.65
N LYS A 205 2.65 -19.25 -6.64
CA LYS A 205 2.05 -20.57 -6.85
C LYS A 205 0.60 -20.54 -7.34
N HIS A 206 -0.21 -19.62 -6.82
CA HIS A 206 -1.58 -19.47 -7.33
C HIS A 206 -1.62 -18.85 -8.75
N ARG A 207 -0.65 -18.01 -9.11
CA ARG A 207 -0.52 -17.51 -10.49
C ARG A 207 -0.13 -18.61 -11.46
N GLU A 208 0.79 -19.50 -11.08
CA GLU A 208 1.15 -20.68 -11.86
C GLU A 208 -0.10 -21.55 -12.14
N MET A 209 -1.04 -21.65 -11.20
CA MET A 209 -2.31 -22.35 -11.40
C MET A 209 -3.27 -21.67 -12.39
N LEU A 210 -3.07 -20.38 -12.70
CA LEU A 210 -3.84 -19.65 -13.72
C LEU A 210 -3.27 -19.81 -15.13
N THR A 211 -1.98 -20.12 -15.24
CA THR A 211 -1.34 -20.36 -16.54
C THR A 211 -1.68 -21.77 -17.02
N PRO A 212 -2.14 -21.94 -18.27
CA PRO A 212 -2.30 -23.29 -18.81
C PRO A 212 -0.94 -24.00 -18.71
N PRO A 213 -0.92 -25.31 -18.42
CA PRO A 213 0.32 -26.07 -18.46
C PRO A 213 0.95 -25.81 -19.82
N PRO A 214 2.27 -25.56 -19.91
CA PRO A 214 2.93 -25.37 -21.19
C PRO A 214 2.53 -26.58 -22.02
N SER A 215 1.72 -26.36 -23.06
CA SER A 215 1.24 -27.41 -23.93
C SER A 215 2.50 -28.21 -24.23
N GLN A 216 2.57 -29.47 -23.77
CA GLN A 216 3.66 -30.34 -24.17
C GLN A 216 3.56 -30.29 -25.67
N SER A 217 4.47 -29.53 -26.26
CA SER A 217 4.53 -29.32 -27.68
C SER A 217 4.74 -30.73 -28.18
N GLN A 218 3.65 -31.36 -28.61
CA GLN A 218 3.70 -32.61 -29.30
C GLN A 218 4.66 -32.31 -30.42
N SER A 219 5.88 -32.84 -30.26
CA SER A 219 6.85 -32.92 -31.31
C SER A 219 6.17 -33.77 -32.37
N LEU A 220 5.39 -33.10 -33.22
CA LEU A 220 4.94 -33.63 -34.49
C LEU A 220 6.22 -34.13 -35.14
N PRO A 221 6.37 -35.45 -35.37
CA PRO A 221 7.54 -35.95 -36.04
C PRO A 221 7.59 -35.27 -37.39
N SER A 222 8.56 -34.38 -37.56
CA SER A 222 8.92 -33.80 -38.84
C SER A 222 9.28 -34.98 -39.74
N SER A 223 8.33 -35.42 -40.57
CA SER A 223 8.60 -36.42 -41.59
C SER A 223 9.67 -35.85 -42.51
N GLN A 224 10.83 -36.48 -42.50
CA GLN A 224 11.90 -36.32 -43.47
C GLN A 224 11.30 -36.37 -44.89
N GLY A 225 11.65 -35.38 -45.71
CA GLY A 225 11.26 -35.38 -47.11
C GLY A 225 11.86 -34.19 -47.85
N SER A 226 12.83 -34.51 -48.71
CA SER A 226 13.42 -33.69 -49.77
C SER A 226 14.67 -32.87 -49.40
N GLU A 227 15.81 -33.53 -49.59
CA GLU A 227 17.04 -32.91 -50.07
C GLU A 227 16.78 -32.12 -51.37
N GLY A 228 17.42 -30.97 -51.51
CA GLY A 228 17.45 -30.17 -52.73
C GLY A 228 18.70 -29.26 -52.68
N PRO A 229 19.53 -29.21 -53.74
CA PRO A 229 20.90 -28.74 -53.64
C PRO A 229 21.04 -27.21 -53.76
N ALA A 230 22.23 -26.79 -53.34
CA ALA A 230 22.74 -25.45 -53.23
C ALA A 230 22.73 -24.63 -54.54
N ASP A 231 22.39 -23.35 -54.40
CA ASP A 231 22.90 -22.21 -55.18
C ASP A 231 22.66 -20.98 -54.28
N GLY A 232 23.61 -20.12 -53.89
CA GLY A 232 24.74 -19.57 -54.63
C GLY A 232 24.42 -18.12 -55.01
N GLY A 233 24.59 -17.13 -54.11
CA GLY A 233 24.44 -15.72 -54.50
C GLY A 233 24.45 -14.66 -53.36
N PRO A 234 25.29 -13.60 -53.43
CA PRO A 234 25.45 -12.59 -52.36
C PRO A 234 24.76 -11.24 -52.64
N GLN A 235 24.71 -10.40 -51.59
CA GLN A 235 24.56 -8.93 -51.56
C GLN A 235 23.25 -8.29 -52.07
N SER A 236 22.59 -7.47 -51.24
CA SER A 236 22.82 -6.01 -51.18
C SER A 236 21.77 -5.28 -50.32
N GLN A 237 22.13 -4.06 -49.95
CA GLN A 237 21.47 -3.12 -49.04
C GLN A 237 20.17 -2.47 -49.58
N ASP A 238 19.52 -1.76 -48.66
CA ASP A 238 18.61 -0.62 -48.83
C ASP A 238 17.23 -0.84 -49.50
N SER A 239 16.18 -0.62 -48.70
CA SER A 239 15.25 0.51 -48.92
C SER A 239 14.03 0.46 -47.99
N ALA A 240 13.71 1.63 -47.47
CA ALA A 240 12.45 1.97 -46.82
C ALA A 240 11.30 1.98 -47.84
N ALA A 241 10.13 1.44 -47.47
CA ALA A 241 8.83 1.91 -47.98
C ALA A 241 7.66 1.25 -47.24
N ALA A 242 6.61 2.07 -47.09
CA ALA A 242 5.32 1.82 -46.49
C ALA A 242 4.67 0.47 -46.87
N LYS A 243 4.06 -0.19 -45.88
CA LYS A 243 3.13 -1.30 -46.12
C LYS A 243 1.70 -0.89 -45.76
N GLY A 244 0.92 -0.72 -46.81
CA GLY A 244 -0.51 -0.49 -46.79
C GLY A 244 -1.29 -1.66 -46.18
N TYR A 245 -2.33 -1.30 -45.44
CA TYR A 245 -3.31 -2.19 -44.86
C TYR A 245 -4.19 -2.80 -45.97
N LYS A 246 -3.83 -3.98 -46.47
CA LYS A 246 -4.69 -4.76 -47.40
C LYS A 246 -5.79 -5.47 -46.60
N LYS A 247 -6.99 -4.91 -46.66
CA LYS A 247 -8.27 -5.50 -46.24
C LYS A 247 -8.58 -6.73 -47.10
N ARG A 248 -8.28 -7.94 -46.60
CA ARG A 248 -8.76 -9.19 -47.20
C ARG A 248 -10.19 -9.48 -46.73
N ARG A 249 -11.13 -9.39 -47.67
CA ARG A 249 -12.49 -9.95 -47.58
C ARG A 249 -12.45 -11.41 -48.04
N GLY A 250 -13.25 -12.25 -47.38
CA GLY A 250 -13.91 -13.40 -48.01
C GLY A 250 -13.12 -14.70 -48.04
N GLY A 251 -13.53 -15.65 -47.20
CA GLY A 251 -13.10 -17.04 -47.23
C GLY A 251 -13.94 -17.84 -46.24
N GLY A 252 -15.16 -18.18 -46.63
CA GLY A 252 -16.09 -18.99 -45.85
C GLY A 252 -15.58 -20.43 -45.76
N GLY A 253 -14.84 -20.73 -44.70
CA GLY A 253 -14.59 -22.09 -44.23
C GLY A 253 -15.55 -22.39 -43.10
N SER A 254 -16.42 -23.38 -43.31
CA SER A 254 -17.33 -23.93 -42.31
C SER A 254 -16.53 -24.60 -41.18
N ASN A 255 -16.07 -23.80 -40.22
CA ASN A 255 -15.66 -24.30 -38.92
C ASN A 255 -16.93 -24.68 -38.18
N GLY A 256 -17.16 -25.98 -38.00
CA GLY A 256 -18.17 -26.46 -37.05
C GLY A 256 -17.98 -25.79 -35.68
N PRO A 257 -19.01 -25.72 -34.83
CA PRO A 257 -18.92 -25.08 -33.52
C PRO A 257 -17.81 -25.77 -32.73
N VAL A 258 -16.65 -25.11 -32.67
CA VAL A 258 -15.52 -25.54 -31.86
C VAL A 258 -16.04 -25.52 -30.44
N ASP A 259 -16.08 -26.67 -29.79
CA ASP A 259 -16.61 -26.83 -28.45
C ASP A 259 -15.68 -26.10 -27.46
N LEU A 260 -15.90 -24.79 -27.32
CA LEU A 260 -15.22 -23.86 -26.41
C LEU A 260 -15.42 -24.25 -24.93
N ARG A 261 -16.18 -25.32 -24.63
CA ARG A 261 -16.36 -25.83 -23.26
C ARG A 261 -15.22 -26.68 -22.76
N SER A 262 -14.32 -27.14 -23.62
CA SER A 262 -13.10 -27.83 -23.17
C SER A 262 -11.95 -26.86 -22.86
N SER A 263 -12.25 -25.58 -22.65
CA SER A 263 -11.33 -24.62 -22.04
C SER A 263 -11.02 -25.08 -20.62
N HIS A 264 -9.77 -25.49 -20.40
CA HIS A 264 -9.19 -25.84 -19.10
C HIS A 264 -9.75 -24.93 -18.00
N LEU A 265 -10.72 -25.43 -17.23
CA LEU A 265 -11.41 -24.62 -16.23
C LEU A 265 -10.39 -24.29 -15.15
N VAL A 266 -10.07 -23.01 -15.01
CA VAL A 266 -9.27 -22.51 -13.88
C VAL A 266 -9.88 -23.09 -12.60
N PRO A 267 -9.08 -23.78 -11.74
CA PRO A 267 -9.61 -24.39 -10.55
C PRO A 267 -10.42 -23.38 -9.74
N ALA A 268 -11.65 -23.76 -9.35
CA ALA A 268 -12.49 -22.88 -8.57
C ALA A 268 -11.74 -22.46 -7.29
N GLY A 269 -11.93 -21.22 -6.84
CA GLY A 269 -11.28 -20.71 -5.65
C GLY A 269 -9.88 -20.11 -5.83
N VAL A 270 -9.17 -20.34 -6.95
CA VAL A 270 -7.85 -19.70 -7.20
C VAL A 270 -7.97 -18.16 -7.23
N VAL A 271 -8.89 -17.62 -8.04
CA VAL A 271 -9.09 -16.16 -8.18
C VAL A 271 -9.55 -15.50 -6.87
N PRO A 272 -10.58 -16.01 -6.15
CA PRO A 272 -10.97 -15.48 -4.84
C PRO A 272 -9.83 -15.50 -3.81
N THR A 273 -9.02 -16.55 -3.81
CA THR A 273 -7.89 -16.70 -2.89
C THR A 273 -6.77 -15.70 -3.21
N LEU A 274 -6.38 -15.57 -4.49
CA LEU A 274 -5.43 -14.57 -4.95
C LEU A 274 -5.86 -13.15 -4.61
N HIS A 275 -7.14 -12.83 -4.80
CA HIS A 275 -7.70 -11.54 -4.43
C HIS A 275 -7.42 -11.19 -2.96
N LYS A 276 -7.67 -12.13 -2.04
CA LYS A 276 -7.40 -11.96 -0.59
C LYS A 276 -5.90 -11.88 -0.30
N MET A 277 -5.09 -12.76 -0.90
CA MET A 277 -3.63 -12.75 -0.72
C MET A 277 -3.01 -11.42 -1.15
N TYR A 278 -3.47 -10.79 -2.23
CA TYR A 278 -2.98 -9.47 -2.62
C TYR A 278 -3.36 -8.36 -1.63
N ILE A 279 -4.51 -8.47 -0.95
CA ILE A 279 -4.86 -7.52 0.13
C ILE A 279 -3.85 -7.68 1.27
N HIS A 280 -3.63 -8.91 1.73
CA HIS A 280 -2.70 -9.21 2.83
C HIS A 280 -1.25 -8.82 2.50
N LEU A 281 -0.78 -9.14 1.28
CA LEU A 281 0.53 -8.72 0.80
C LEU A 281 0.63 -7.19 0.70
N GLY A 282 -0.44 -6.52 0.27
CA GLY A 282 -0.54 -5.06 0.31
C GLY A 282 -0.44 -4.49 1.73
N ASP A 283 -1.10 -5.13 2.70
CA ASP A 283 -1.07 -4.73 4.12
C ASP A 283 0.36 -4.88 4.68
N LEU A 284 1.02 -6.02 4.41
CA LEU A 284 2.41 -6.27 4.80
C LEU A 284 3.35 -5.20 4.25
N TYR A 285 3.29 -4.91 2.96
CA TYR A 285 4.09 -3.84 2.37
C TYR A 285 3.77 -2.46 2.95
N ARG A 286 2.50 -2.19 3.29
CA ARG A 286 2.12 -0.92 3.94
C ARG A 286 2.74 -0.83 5.33
N TYR A 287 2.70 -1.90 6.13
CA TYR A 287 3.35 -1.93 7.45
C TYR A 287 4.87 -1.80 7.35
N ALA A 288 5.48 -2.38 6.31
CA ALA A 288 6.90 -2.21 5.97
C ALA A 288 7.22 -0.86 5.31
N LYS A 289 6.27 0.09 5.26
CA LYS A 289 6.39 1.41 4.62
C LYS A 289 6.81 1.37 3.13
N SER A 290 6.63 0.23 2.47
CA SER A 290 6.88 0.02 1.04
C SER A 290 5.64 0.37 0.20
N TYR A 291 5.18 1.62 0.29
CA TYR A 291 3.88 2.04 -0.25
C TYR A 291 3.68 1.79 -1.74
N GLY A 292 4.73 1.90 -2.57
CA GLY A 292 4.64 1.60 -3.99
C GLY A 292 4.39 0.11 -4.29
N LYS A 293 4.91 -0.80 -3.46
CA LYS A 293 4.59 -2.23 -3.54
C LYS A 293 3.17 -2.49 -3.05
N ALA A 294 2.76 -1.86 -1.94
CA ALA A 294 1.42 -1.95 -1.39
C ALA A 294 0.34 -1.53 -2.42
N GLU A 295 0.53 -0.37 -3.06
CA GLU A 295 -0.36 0.15 -4.11
C GLU A 295 -0.53 -0.86 -5.26
N ARG A 296 0.56 -1.46 -5.74
CA ARG A 296 0.50 -2.48 -6.81
C ARG A 296 -0.29 -3.71 -6.38
N SER A 297 -0.08 -4.21 -5.16
CA SER A 297 -0.83 -5.36 -4.65
C SER A 297 -2.33 -5.08 -4.55
N TYR A 298 -2.75 -3.95 -3.96
CA TYR A 298 -4.17 -3.58 -3.91
C TYR A 298 -4.77 -3.32 -5.30
N ALA A 299 -3.99 -2.76 -6.23
CA ALA A 299 -4.44 -2.58 -7.62
C ALA A 299 -4.66 -3.94 -8.32
N LEU A 300 -3.79 -4.93 -8.10
CA LEU A 300 -4.01 -6.29 -8.60
C LEU A 300 -5.25 -6.94 -7.96
N SER A 301 -5.42 -6.78 -6.65
CA SER A 301 -6.62 -7.26 -5.94
C SER A 301 -7.92 -6.67 -6.49
N SER A 302 -7.94 -5.35 -6.77
CA SER A 302 -9.12 -4.69 -7.35
C SER A 302 -9.40 -5.11 -8.79
N ARG A 303 -8.39 -5.51 -9.58
CA ARG A 303 -8.59 -6.08 -10.92
C ARG A 303 -9.20 -7.48 -10.88
N LEU A 304 -8.85 -8.28 -9.88
CA LEU A 304 -9.40 -9.64 -9.71
C LEU A 304 -10.85 -9.62 -9.22
N ALA A 305 -11.24 -8.62 -8.43
CA ALA A 305 -12.61 -8.48 -7.93
C ALA A 305 -13.05 -7.01 -7.93
N PRO A 306 -13.35 -6.42 -9.10
CA PRO A 306 -13.64 -4.99 -9.23
C PRO A 306 -14.92 -4.55 -8.49
N GLY A 307 -15.82 -5.49 -8.21
CA GLY A 307 -17.03 -5.28 -7.41
C GLY A 307 -16.81 -5.21 -5.90
N LYS A 308 -15.60 -5.47 -5.38
CA LYS A 308 -15.30 -5.41 -3.94
C LYS A 308 -14.68 -4.07 -3.54
N GLY A 309 -15.24 -3.45 -2.50
CA GLY A 309 -14.85 -2.13 -2.00
C GLY A 309 -13.51 -2.10 -1.27
N ASN A 310 -13.18 -3.17 -0.55
CA ASN A 310 -12.03 -3.21 0.36
C ASN A 310 -10.68 -2.81 -0.31
N PRO A 311 -10.27 -3.36 -1.46
CA PRO A 311 -9.02 -2.94 -2.11
C PRO A 311 -8.96 -1.43 -2.42
N TYR A 312 -10.08 -0.81 -2.81
CA TYR A 312 -10.14 0.62 -3.05
C TYR A 312 -10.00 1.43 -1.76
N ASN A 313 -10.62 0.98 -0.67
CA ASN A 313 -10.38 1.58 0.65
C ASN A 313 -8.89 1.55 1.02
N GLN A 314 -8.20 0.43 0.78
CA GLN A 314 -6.77 0.33 1.07
C GLN A 314 -5.92 1.23 0.16
N LEU A 315 -6.26 1.36 -1.13
CA LEU A 315 -5.62 2.31 -2.05
C LEU A 315 -5.78 3.78 -1.57
N ALA A 316 -6.94 4.13 -1.02
CA ALA A 316 -7.17 5.44 -0.43
C ALA A 316 -6.25 5.71 0.77
N VAL A 317 -6.08 4.71 1.65
CA VAL A 317 -5.16 4.81 2.79
C VAL A 317 -3.72 4.97 2.32
N VAL A 318 -3.28 4.21 1.32
CA VAL A 318 -1.92 4.34 0.76
C VAL A 318 -1.69 5.72 0.13
N ALA A 319 -2.67 6.27 -0.59
CA ALA A 319 -2.57 7.60 -1.17
C ALA A 319 -2.33 8.69 -0.10
N GLN A 320 -2.97 8.56 1.08
CA GLN A 320 -2.75 9.48 2.19
C GLN A 320 -1.34 9.33 2.78
N LEU A 321 -0.93 8.10 3.08
CA LEU A 321 0.38 7.83 3.72
C LEU A 321 1.58 8.21 2.84
N ARG A 322 1.44 8.16 1.51
CA ARG A 322 2.51 8.61 0.59
C ARG A 322 2.78 10.10 0.69
N GLY A 323 1.75 10.92 0.96
CA GLY A 323 1.91 12.36 1.18
C GLY A 323 2.79 12.66 2.40
N ASP A 324 2.57 11.94 3.49
CA ASP A 324 3.30 12.13 4.73
C ASP A 324 4.78 11.70 4.61
N ALA A 325 5.04 10.58 3.92
CA ALA A 325 6.38 10.03 3.76
C ALA A 325 7.27 10.89 2.84
N ALA A 326 6.69 11.46 1.78
CA ALA A 326 7.42 12.35 0.87
C ALA A 326 7.87 13.65 1.57
N GLY A 327 7.14 14.10 2.59
CA GLY A 327 7.53 15.25 3.42
C GLY A 327 8.72 14.99 4.33
N GLN A 328 8.86 13.76 4.86
CA GLN A 328 9.95 13.42 5.81
C GLN A 328 11.31 13.29 5.12
N GLN A 329 11.39 12.67 3.94
CA GLN A 329 12.67 12.45 3.24
C GLN A 329 13.39 13.76 2.86
N GLN A 330 12.65 14.86 2.70
CA GLN A 330 13.24 16.14 2.32
C GLN A 330 13.90 16.87 3.50
N GLN A 331 13.56 16.53 4.75
CA GLN A 331 14.15 17.15 5.94
C GLN A 331 15.48 16.49 6.36
N ASP A 332 15.60 15.16 6.21
CA ASP A 332 16.79 14.44 6.71
C ASP A 332 18.04 14.64 5.82
N ASN A 333 17.88 14.94 4.53
CA ASN A 333 19.02 15.20 3.63
C ASN A 333 19.66 16.59 3.81
N GLY A 334 19.10 17.47 4.65
CA GLY A 334 19.57 18.85 4.82
C GLY A 334 20.57 19.09 5.96
N ASN A 335 20.88 18.09 6.80
CA ASN A 335 21.51 18.35 8.10
C ASN A 335 22.84 17.62 8.31
N GLY A 336 23.85 17.98 7.51
CA GLY A 336 25.24 17.58 7.69
C GLY A 336 26.14 18.60 8.40
N SER A 337 25.62 19.74 8.89
CA SER A 337 26.47 20.75 9.54
C SER A 337 25.78 21.45 10.71
N GLY A 338 26.02 20.93 11.92
CA GLY A 338 26.48 21.65 13.12
C GLY A 338 25.76 22.90 13.67
N GLY A 339 24.70 23.42 13.07
CA GLY A 339 24.06 24.67 13.48
C GLY A 339 22.98 24.47 14.57
N LYS A 340 23.36 24.45 15.85
CA LYS A 340 22.41 24.60 16.96
C LYS A 340 21.93 26.07 17.02
N GLY A 341 20.82 26.39 16.38
CA GLY A 341 20.26 27.74 16.48
C GLY A 341 18.93 27.92 15.76
N GLY A 342 17.85 27.80 16.53
CA GLY A 342 16.45 28.14 16.25
C GLY A 342 16.07 28.83 14.94
N GLN A 343 15.35 28.09 14.09
CA GLN A 343 14.00 28.46 13.68
C GLN A 343 13.35 27.21 13.06
N GLN A 344 12.25 26.75 13.65
CA GLN A 344 11.33 25.78 13.03
C GLN A 344 10.59 26.47 11.88
N GLY A 345 11.34 26.91 10.85
CA GLY A 345 10.79 27.48 9.64
C GLY A 345 9.91 26.44 8.97
N GLY A 346 8.61 26.77 8.86
CA GLY A 346 7.51 25.86 8.54
C GLY A 346 7.88 24.80 7.50
N GLY A 347 8.07 23.56 7.98
CA GLY A 347 8.24 22.41 7.11
C GLY A 347 7.05 22.36 6.17
N GLY A 348 7.29 22.62 4.88
CA GLY A 348 6.27 22.75 3.86
C GLY A 348 5.39 21.52 3.86
N GLN A 349 4.25 21.62 4.54
CA GLN A 349 3.30 20.53 4.70
C GLN A 349 2.72 20.26 3.31
N GLN A 350 3.27 19.26 2.63
CA GLN A 350 2.82 18.86 1.29
C GLN A 350 1.32 18.63 1.37
N CYS A 351 0.57 19.24 0.43
CA CYS A 351 -0.85 18.98 0.31
C CYS A 351 -1.02 17.46 0.21
N PRO A 352 -1.77 16.82 1.13
CA PRO A 352 -1.97 15.38 1.05
C PRO A 352 -2.61 15.06 -0.31
N GLN A 353 -2.42 13.84 -0.82
CA GLN A 353 -3.08 13.42 -2.07
C GLN A 353 -4.59 13.21 -1.86
N THR A 354 -5.28 14.20 -1.30
CA THR A 354 -6.65 14.14 -0.81
C THR A 354 -7.63 13.87 -1.94
N ALA A 355 -7.43 14.45 -3.12
CA ALA A 355 -8.24 14.18 -4.30
C ALA A 355 -8.13 12.72 -4.78
N VAL A 356 -6.93 12.13 -4.72
CA VAL A 356 -6.72 10.72 -5.09
C VAL A 356 -7.33 9.79 -4.05
N ALA A 357 -7.18 10.12 -2.76
CA ALA A 357 -7.82 9.37 -1.68
C ALA A 357 -9.35 9.43 -1.75
N LEU A 358 -9.93 10.61 -2.02
CA LEU A 358 -11.36 10.82 -2.25
C LEU A 358 -11.86 9.94 -3.39
N TYR A 359 -11.17 9.93 -4.54
CA TYR A 359 -11.49 9.05 -5.65
C TYR A 359 -11.55 7.56 -5.24
N TRP A 360 -10.56 7.09 -4.49
CA TRP A 360 -10.54 5.70 -4.05
C TRP A 360 -11.62 5.36 -3.01
N TYR A 361 -11.93 6.27 -2.08
CA TYR A 361 -13.07 6.08 -1.18
C TYR A 361 -14.41 6.10 -1.91
N ALA A 362 -14.58 6.98 -2.91
CA ALA A 362 -15.77 6.99 -3.76
C ALA A 362 -15.95 5.63 -4.48
N ARG A 363 -14.86 5.09 -5.05
CA ARG A 363 -14.85 3.74 -5.66
C ARG A 363 -15.17 2.63 -4.66
N SER A 364 -14.67 2.74 -3.44
CA SER A 364 -14.93 1.79 -2.36
C SER A 364 -16.42 1.75 -1.95
N LEU A 365 -17.06 2.91 -1.88
CA LEU A 365 -18.48 3.06 -1.54
C LEU A 365 -19.41 2.69 -2.70
N ARG A 366 -18.93 2.76 -3.94
CA ARG A 366 -19.68 2.44 -5.16
C ARG A 366 -19.34 1.08 -5.77
N ALA A 367 -18.62 0.24 -5.05
CA ALA A 367 -18.31 -1.09 -5.52
C ALA A 367 -19.61 -1.88 -5.72
N THR A 368 -19.81 -2.47 -6.90
CA THR A 368 -21.11 -3.01 -7.32
C THR A 368 -21.51 -4.30 -6.61
N GLY A 369 -20.56 -5.06 -6.07
CA GLY A 369 -20.83 -6.33 -5.40
C GLY A 369 -20.82 -6.21 -3.88
N GLU A 370 -19.77 -5.60 -3.33
CA GLU A 370 -19.54 -5.53 -1.89
C GLU A 370 -18.94 -4.15 -1.55
N PRO A 371 -19.78 -3.10 -1.41
CA PRO A 371 -19.33 -1.80 -0.90
C PRO A 371 -18.61 -1.94 0.44
N PHE A 372 -17.68 -1.03 0.77
CA PHE A 372 -17.00 -1.04 2.07
C PHE A 372 -17.45 0.15 2.94
N PRO A 373 -18.40 -0.04 3.89
CA PRO A 373 -19.04 1.06 4.61
C PRO A 373 -18.08 1.91 5.45
N THR A 374 -17.01 1.32 5.98
CA THR A 374 -15.96 2.02 6.74
C THR A 374 -15.32 3.16 5.93
N SER A 375 -15.39 3.12 4.60
CA SER A 375 -14.94 4.24 3.77
C SER A 375 -15.71 5.54 4.04
N ARG A 376 -16.94 5.52 4.54
CA ARG A 376 -17.69 6.74 4.90
C ARG A 376 -17.04 7.51 6.06
N SER A 377 -16.71 6.81 7.15
CA SER A 377 -16.05 7.43 8.31
C SER A 377 -14.61 7.85 7.98
N ASN A 378 -13.93 7.09 7.13
CA ASN A 378 -12.61 7.47 6.60
C ASN A 378 -12.69 8.74 5.76
N LEU A 379 -13.74 8.87 4.94
CA LEU A 379 -13.95 10.02 4.09
C LEU A 379 -14.26 11.29 4.91
N ALA A 380 -15.08 11.18 5.96
CA ALA A 380 -15.31 12.28 6.89
C ALA A 380 -14.00 12.80 7.51
N ARG A 381 -13.12 11.89 7.95
CA ARG A 381 -11.78 12.25 8.45
C ARG A 381 -10.92 12.92 7.39
N LEU A 382 -10.93 12.41 6.16
CA LEU A 382 -10.20 13.00 5.04
C LEU A 382 -10.61 14.45 4.80
N PHE A 383 -11.92 14.73 4.81
CA PHE A 383 -12.43 16.08 4.61
C PHE A 383 -12.05 17.03 5.75
N SER A 384 -12.13 16.58 7.00
CA SER A 384 -11.68 17.39 8.15
C SER A 384 -10.20 17.76 8.06
N VAL A 385 -9.33 16.80 7.70
CA VAL A 385 -7.89 17.06 7.51
C VAL A 385 -7.64 18.01 6.34
N ASN A 386 -8.37 17.85 5.23
CA ASN A 386 -8.25 18.73 4.06
C ASN A 386 -8.64 20.18 4.40
N ARG A 387 -9.70 20.39 5.19
CA ARG A 387 -10.14 21.71 5.62
C ARG A 387 -9.14 22.39 6.55
N GLN A 388 -8.61 21.67 7.53
CA GLN A 388 -7.53 22.18 8.38
C GLN A 388 -6.29 22.60 7.57
N TRP A 389 -5.99 21.89 6.48
CA TRP A 389 -4.91 22.26 5.59
C TRP A 389 -5.22 23.55 4.81
N LEU A 390 -6.46 23.71 4.32
CA LEU A 390 -6.91 24.92 3.63
C LEU A 390 -6.88 26.15 4.55
N GLU A 391 -7.32 26.01 5.81
CA GLU A 391 -7.30 27.08 6.81
C GLU A 391 -5.86 27.58 7.05
N LYS A 392 -4.94 26.66 7.34
CA LYS A 392 -3.52 26.97 7.56
C LYS A 392 -2.84 27.57 6.31
N SER A 393 -3.23 27.11 5.12
CA SER A 393 -2.63 27.58 3.86
C SER A 393 -3.24 28.89 3.37
N GLY A 394 -4.48 29.19 3.76
CA GLY A 394 -5.19 30.42 3.41
C GLY A 394 -4.63 31.64 4.12
N GLU A 395 -4.31 31.52 5.42
CA GLU A 395 -3.68 32.59 6.21
C GLU A 395 -2.31 33.00 5.64
N ALA A 396 -1.52 32.02 5.20
CA ALA A 396 -0.20 32.28 4.61
C ALA A 396 -0.26 32.99 3.24
N SER A 397 -1.42 33.02 2.58
CA SER A 397 -1.59 33.49 1.20
C SER A 397 -2.30 34.84 1.05
N LEU A 398 -2.89 35.38 2.12
CA LEU A 398 -3.56 36.69 2.11
C LEU A 398 -2.64 37.86 2.51
N GLY A 399 -1.37 37.59 2.84
CA GLY A 399 -0.36 38.63 2.73
C GLY A 399 -0.31 39.05 1.26
N PRO A 400 -0.34 40.36 0.93
CA PRO A 400 -0.26 40.82 -0.44
C PRO A 400 1.11 40.45 -1.00
N ALA A 401 1.21 39.24 -1.53
CA ALA A 401 2.17 38.89 -2.57
C ALA A 401 1.70 39.58 -3.86
N THR A 402 1.51 40.90 -3.79
CA THR A 402 1.90 41.79 -4.86
C THR A 402 3.41 41.60 -5.00
N LEU A 403 3.80 40.47 -5.59
CA LEU A 403 5.03 40.34 -6.34
C LEU A 403 4.82 41.27 -7.53
N SER A 404 4.86 42.57 -7.24
CA SER A 404 5.03 43.63 -8.21
C SER A 404 6.27 43.23 -8.96
N LEU A 405 6.05 42.68 -10.16
CA LEU A 405 7.02 42.61 -11.24
C LEU A 405 7.34 44.04 -11.70
N SER A 406 7.65 44.95 -10.77
CA SER A 406 8.39 46.15 -11.06
C SER A 406 9.80 45.66 -11.34
N ALA A 407 10.02 45.37 -12.62
CA ALA A 407 11.32 45.40 -13.24
C ALA A 407 11.91 46.77 -12.93
N GLU A 408 12.59 46.90 -11.79
CA GLU A 408 13.52 48.00 -11.60
C GLU A 408 14.67 47.72 -12.56
N GLU A 409 14.55 48.30 -13.76
CA GLU A 409 15.68 48.61 -14.64
C GLU A 409 16.62 49.52 -13.84
N GLY A 410 17.41 48.90 -12.96
CA GLY A 410 18.52 49.52 -12.28
C GLY A 410 19.56 49.92 -13.32
N ASN A 411 19.45 51.16 -13.79
CA ASN A 411 20.34 51.87 -14.68
C ASN A 411 21.71 52.06 -14.01
N ASN A 412 22.48 50.99 -13.83
CA ASN A 412 23.80 51.05 -13.22
C ASN A 412 24.87 51.09 -14.32
N LYS A 413 25.18 52.31 -14.74
CA LYS A 413 26.20 52.66 -15.74
C LYS A 413 27.60 52.55 -15.11
N GLY A 414 28.03 51.32 -14.81
CA GLY A 414 29.37 51.00 -14.31
C GLY A 414 30.33 50.65 -15.45
N LYS A 415 31.18 51.61 -15.83
CA LYS A 415 32.20 51.50 -16.88
C LYS A 415 33.43 50.76 -16.33
N GLY A 416 33.72 49.55 -16.82
CA GLY A 416 35.06 48.98 -16.65
C GLY A 416 35.20 47.46 -16.83
N GLY A 417 36.00 47.06 -17.82
CA GLY A 417 36.79 45.82 -17.78
C GLY A 417 36.18 44.60 -18.46
N GLY A 418 36.63 44.32 -19.68
CA GLY A 418 36.21 43.15 -20.47
C GLY A 418 36.60 41.81 -19.83
N GLY A 419 35.66 40.88 -19.87
CA GLY A 419 35.81 39.47 -19.51
C GLY A 419 34.61 38.66 -20.03
N PRO A 420 34.74 37.35 -20.30
CA PRO A 420 33.91 36.61 -21.25
C PRO A 420 32.46 36.45 -20.76
N GLY A 421 31.58 37.33 -21.23
CA GLY A 421 30.18 37.49 -20.81
C GLY A 421 29.14 36.77 -21.68
N SER A 422 29.08 35.44 -21.64
CA SER A 422 28.03 34.68 -22.36
C SER A 422 27.28 33.64 -21.52
N VAL A 423 27.72 33.34 -20.29
CA VAL A 423 27.12 32.27 -19.47
C VAL A 423 25.98 32.75 -18.56
N GLU A 424 25.88 34.06 -18.28
CA GLU A 424 24.97 34.58 -17.26
C GLU A 424 23.50 34.76 -17.71
N ILE A 425 23.23 34.85 -19.02
CA ILE A 425 21.86 35.05 -19.53
C ILE A 425 21.03 33.75 -19.50
N LEU A 426 21.67 32.58 -19.67
CA LEU A 426 20.96 31.28 -19.71
C LEU A 426 20.44 30.82 -18.33
N THR A 427 21.06 31.28 -17.24
CA THR A 427 20.64 30.92 -15.88
C THR A 427 19.33 31.59 -15.48
N SER A 428 19.05 32.80 -16.01
CA SER A 428 17.85 33.57 -15.73
C SER A 428 16.58 32.93 -16.32
N ALA A 429 16.61 32.51 -17.58
CA ALA A 429 15.45 31.89 -18.24
C ALA A 429 15.05 30.54 -17.60
N LYS A 430 16.04 29.74 -17.19
CA LYS A 430 15.79 28.50 -16.45
C LYS A 430 15.16 28.77 -15.08
N ALA A 431 15.69 29.75 -14.34
CA ALA A 431 15.13 30.15 -13.04
C ALA A 431 13.68 30.67 -13.17
N GLN A 432 13.38 31.46 -14.21
CA GLN A 432 12.00 31.90 -14.50
C GLN A 432 11.07 30.72 -14.80
N THR A 433 11.52 29.75 -15.60
CA THR A 433 10.75 28.54 -15.93
C THR A 433 10.47 27.69 -14.68
N GLU A 434 11.48 27.50 -13.82
CA GLU A 434 11.32 26.77 -12.56
C GLU A 434 10.38 27.49 -11.59
N ARG A 435 10.47 28.83 -11.49
CA ARG A 435 9.53 29.65 -10.69
C ARG A 435 8.10 29.53 -11.21
N ALA A 436 7.88 29.65 -12.52
CA ALA A 436 6.56 29.50 -13.12
C ALA A 436 5.97 28.10 -12.86
N ARG A 437 6.81 27.05 -12.97
CA ARG A 437 6.41 25.68 -12.63
C ARG A 437 6.06 25.52 -11.15
N ALA A 438 6.80 26.15 -10.25
CA ALA A 438 6.52 26.12 -8.81
C ALA A 438 5.20 26.81 -8.48
N VAL A 439 4.91 27.97 -9.07
CA VAL A 439 3.63 28.69 -8.93
C VAL A 439 2.47 27.85 -9.45
N LYS A 440 2.57 27.31 -10.67
CA LYS A 440 1.54 26.44 -11.25
C LYS A 440 1.31 25.19 -10.39
N SER A 441 2.37 24.60 -9.85
CA SER A 441 2.28 23.46 -8.93
C SER A 441 1.59 23.81 -7.61
N ALA A 442 1.86 25.00 -7.04
CA ALA A 442 1.18 25.48 -5.83
C ALA A 442 -0.31 25.75 -6.08
N GLN A 443 -0.63 26.42 -7.19
CA GLN A 443 -2.01 26.64 -7.62
C GLN A 443 -2.76 25.32 -7.83
N ALA A 444 -2.13 24.33 -8.48
CA ALA A 444 -2.70 23.00 -8.67
C ALA A 444 -3.04 22.30 -7.34
N ARG A 445 -2.16 22.39 -6.33
CA ARG A 445 -2.43 21.83 -4.99
C ARG A 445 -3.62 22.52 -4.32
N ARG A 446 -3.68 23.85 -4.38
CA ARG A 446 -4.80 24.63 -3.82
C ARG A 446 -6.12 24.29 -4.50
N PHE A 447 -6.13 24.16 -5.82
CA PHE A 447 -7.29 23.71 -6.59
C PHE A 447 -7.77 22.33 -6.12
N LEU A 448 -6.88 21.34 -6.04
CA LEU A 448 -7.25 19.98 -5.65
C LEU A 448 -7.82 19.93 -4.22
N ALA A 449 -7.25 20.68 -3.28
CA ALA A 449 -7.78 20.76 -1.93
C ALA A 449 -9.15 21.44 -1.88
N SER A 450 -9.32 22.53 -2.64
CA SER A 450 -10.60 23.26 -2.72
C SER A 450 -11.69 22.42 -3.41
N PHE A 451 -11.31 21.62 -4.42
CA PHE A 451 -12.17 20.65 -5.08
C PHE A 451 -12.66 19.59 -4.08
N VAL A 452 -11.76 19.04 -3.26
CA VAL A 452 -12.13 18.07 -2.22
C VAL A 452 -13.06 18.71 -1.18
N ASP A 453 -12.83 19.96 -0.76
CA ASP A 453 -13.70 20.62 0.20
C ASP A 453 -15.10 20.94 -0.37
N LEU A 454 -15.21 21.32 -1.65
CA LEU A 454 -16.54 21.43 -2.30
C LEU A 454 -17.29 20.10 -2.27
N HIS A 455 -16.58 19.00 -2.56
CA HIS A 455 -17.16 17.65 -2.54
C HIS A 455 -17.60 17.19 -1.15
N TRP A 456 -17.03 17.72 -0.08
CA TRP A 456 -17.51 17.46 1.27
C TRP A 456 -18.91 18.04 1.50
N ASP A 457 -19.13 19.29 1.05
CA ASP A 457 -20.43 19.95 1.24
C ASP A 457 -21.53 19.26 0.44
N LEU A 458 -21.20 18.79 -0.77
CA LEU A 458 -22.07 17.92 -1.56
C LEU A 458 -22.32 16.58 -0.85
N PHE A 459 -21.28 15.93 -0.34
CA PHE A 459 -21.38 14.62 0.32
C PHE A 459 -22.26 14.63 1.58
N ARG A 460 -22.25 15.72 2.37
CA ARG A 460 -23.11 15.85 3.55
C ARG A 460 -24.57 16.20 3.22
N GLY A 461 -24.90 16.44 1.95
CA GLY A 461 -26.17 17.04 1.56
C GLY A 461 -26.37 18.43 2.18
N ALA A 462 -25.27 19.19 2.36
CA ALA A 462 -25.33 20.55 2.88
C ALA A 462 -25.96 21.51 1.85
N VAL A 463 -25.84 21.18 0.57
CA VAL A 463 -26.56 21.87 -0.52
C VAL A 463 -27.97 21.32 -0.61
N ARG A 464 -28.85 21.74 0.30
CA ARG A 464 -30.28 21.43 0.19
C ARG A 464 -30.92 22.40 -0.81
N SER A 465 -31.66 21.87 -1.76
CA SER A 465 -32.58 22.69 -2.55
C SER A 465 -33.58 23.34 -1.58
N SER A 466 -33.76 24.65 -1.70
CA SER A 466 -34.60 25.47 -0.82
C SER A 466 -36.09 25.08 -0.78
N HIS A 467 -36.48 24.01 -1.48
CA HIS A 467 -37.85 23.62 -1.75
C HIS A 467 -38.36 22.44 -0.90
N SER A 468 -37.53 21.87 -0.02
CA SER A 468 -37.96 20.78 0.87
C SER A 468 -38.14 21.28 2.31
N PRO A 469 -39.36 21.22 2.88
CA PRO A 469 -39.60 21.62 4.27
C PRO A 469 -38.79 20.74 5.24
N PRO A 470 -38.31 21.30 6.37
CA PRO A 470 -37.49 20.57 7.33
C PRO A 470 -38.31 19.45 7.99
N GLN A 471 -38.05 18.20 7.59
CA GLN A 471 -38.58 17.02 8.27
C GLN A 471 -37.85 16.84 9.61
N PRO A 472 -38.57 16.82 10.75
CA PRO A 472 -38.00 16.58 12.07
C PRO A 472 -37.80 15.07 12.28
N SER A 473 -36.75 14.50 11.69
CA SER A 473 -36.38 13.11 11.95
C SER A 473 -35.03 13.03 12.66
N HIS A 474 -35.00 12.30 13.78
CA HIS A 474 -33.87 11.90 14.62
C HIS A 474 -32.51 11.87 13.88
N ARG A 475 -31.81 13.01 13.82
CA ARG A 475 -30.42 13.07 13.40
C ARG A 475 -29.54 12.70 14.58
N SER A 476 -28.62 11.76 14.38
CA SER A 476 -27.61 11.42 15.38
C SER A 476 -26.82 12.69 15.77
N ALA A 477 -26.54 12.82 17.06
CA ALA A 477 -25.91 14.00 17.67
C ALA A 477 -24.52 14.33 17.08
N ASP A 478 -23.89 13.42 16.34
CA ASP A 478 -22.52 13.55 15.86
C ASP A 478 -22.35 14.38 14.57
N ALA A 479 -23.44 14.81 13.91
CA ALA A 479 -23.38 15.52 12.63
C ALA A 479 -23.51 17.07 12.72
N GLN A 480 -23.42 17.65 13.92
CA GLN A 480 -24.13 18.90 14.23
C GLN A 480 -23.31 20.21 14.26
N THR A 481 -22.07 20.30 13.78
CA THR A 481 -21.24 21.49 14.08
C THR A 481 -21.02 22.51 12.98
N ALA A 482 -21.48 22.31 11.74
CA ALA A 482 -21.33 23.34 10.69
C ALA A 482 -22.65 23.61 9.97
N PRO A 483 -23.08 24.89 9.87
CA PRO A 483 -24.29 25.26 9.15
C PRO A 483 -24.25 24.76 7.70
N PRO A 484 -25.40 24.40 7.11
CA PRO A 484 -25.47 24.05 5.69
C PRO A 484 -24.97 25.24 4.85
N VAL A 485 -24.15 24.95 3.84
CA VAL A 485 -23.68 25.96 2.88
C VAL A 485 -24.86 26.35 2.00
N SER A 486 -25.11 27.66 1.84
CA SER A 486 -26.19 28.10 0.97
C SER A 486 -25.93 27.67 -0.49
N ALA A 487 -26.98 27.44 -1.27
CA ALA A 487 -26.82 27.07 -2.68
C ALA A 487 -26.08 28.17 -3.48
N ALA A 488 -26.25 29.44 -3.08
CA ALA A 488 -25.53 30.57 -3.66
C ALA A 488 -24.02 30.49 -3.39
N ASP A 489 -23.62 30.22 -2.14
CA ASP A 489 -22.22 30.08 -1.75
C ASP A 489 -21.55 28.88 -2.45
N ALA A 490 -22.26 27.75 -2.52
CA ALA A 490 -21.78 26.58 -3.24
C ALA A 490 -21.56 26.88 -4.75
N THR A 491 -22.47 27.63 -5.36
CA THR A 491 -22.36 28.07 -6.77
C THR A 491 -21.17 29.01 -6.96
N LEU A 492 -20.96 29.98 -6.06
CA LEU A 492 -19.83 30.91 -6.11
C LEU A 492 -18.49 30.16 -6.01
N ARG A 493 -18.39 29.22 -5.08
CA ARG A 493 -17.21 28.36 -4.92
C ARG A 493 -16.93 27.51 -6.14
N MET A 494 -17.97 26.93 -6.74
CA MET A 494 -17.83 26.15 -7.97
C MET A 494 -17.34 27.01 -9.15
N ARG A 495 -17.85 28.23 -9.31
CA ARG A 495 -17.34 29.18 -10.33
C ARG A 495 -15.87 29.51 -10.12
N SER A 496 -15.47 29.80 -8.88
CA SER A 496 -14.06 30.04 -8.54
C SER A 496 -13.18 28.83 -8.89
N LEU A 497 -13.62 27.61 -8.54
CA LEU A 497 -12.91 26.39 -8.87
C LEU A 497 -12.79 26.15 -10.37
N LEU A 498 -13.83 26.45 -11.15
CA LEU A 498 -13.80 26.31 -12.62
C LEU A 498 -12.81 27.30 -13.25
N ALA A 499 -12.73 28.53 -12.74
CA ALA A 499 -11.73 29.51 -13.19
C ALA A 499 -10.30 29.04 -12.90
N ASP A 500 -10.04 28.57 -11.67
CA ASP A 500 -8.74 27.98 -11.30
C ASP A 500 -8.41 26.79 -12.20
N PHE A 501 -9.38 25.89 -12.42
CA PHE A 501 -9.20 24.72 -13.27
C PHE A 501 -8.85 25.09 -14.70
N ALA A 502 -9.58 26.04 -15.31
CA ALA A 502 -9.30 26.52 -16.66
C ALA A 502 -7.86 27.04 -16.79
N SER A 503 -7.44 27.93 -15.86
CA SER A 503 -6.07 28.47 -15.86
C SER A 503 -4.99 27.39 -15.72
N LEU A 504 -5.28 26.29 -15.01
CA LEU A 504 -4.36 25.17 -14.80
C LEU A 504 -4.27 24.25 -16.02
N LEU A 505 -5.32 24.19 -16.83
CA LEU A 505 -5.35 23.46 -18.10
C LEU A 505 -4.74 24.25 -19.26
N GLU A 506 -4.72 25.59 -19.18
CA GLU A 506 -4.11 26.45 -20.19
C GLU A 506 -2.58 26.33 -20.24
N GLY A 507 -2.04 26.59 -21.43
CA GLY A 507 -0.61 26.62 -21.73
C GLY A 507 0.00 25.28 -22.19
N PRO A 508 1.27 25.29 -22.64
CA PRO A 508 1.94 24.14 -23.26
C PRO A 508 2.26 22.99 -22.29
N SER A 509 2.14 23.21 -20.98
CA SER A 509 2.30 22.17 -19.95
C SER A 509 1.08 22.13 -19.05
N MET A 510 0.16 21.20 -19.31
CA MET A 510 -1.02 21.00 -18.46
C MET A 510 -0.60 20.68 -17.02
N ALA A 511 -1.25 21.29 -16.03
CA ALA A 511 -0.95 21.02 -14.61
C ALA A 511 -1.28 19.58 -14.20
N PHE A 512 -2.20 18.93 -14.92
CA PHE A 512 -2.74 17.61 -14.61
C PHE A 512 -2.53 16.66 -15.78
N GLY A 513 -2.13 15.43 -15.49
CA GLY A 513 -2.15 14.35 -16.47
C GLY A 513 -3.53 13.68 -16.56
N ASP A 514 -3.80 13.03 -17.69
CA ASP A 514 -5.09 12.38 -18.01
C ASP A 514 -5.59 11.44 -16.89
N ALA A 515 -4.67 10.67 -16.31
CA ALA A 515 -5.01 9.74 -15.24
C ALA A 515 -5.55 10.41 -13.96
N LEU A 516 -5.20 11.67 -13.70
CA LEU A 516 -5.78 12.45 -12.61
C LEU A 516 -7.12 13.07 -13.03
N LEU A 517 -7.20 13.61 -14.25
CA LEU A 517 -8.44 14.17 -14.80
C LEU A 517 -9.59 13.15 -14.79
N CYS A 518 -9.32 11.90 -15.22
CA CYS A 518 -10.31 10.82 -15.13
C CYS A 518 -10.79 10.55 -13.69
N LYS A 519 -9.90 10.68 -12.68
CA LYS A 519 -10.30 10.53 -11.28
C LYS A 519 -11.23 11.64 -10.83
N LEU A 520 -10.95 12.90 -11.23
CA LEU A 520 -11.79 14.05 -10.91
C LEU A 520 -13.19 13.88 -11.51
N VAL A 521 -13.29 13.40 -12.75
CA VAL A 521 -14.58 13.07 -13.40
C VAL A 521 -15.36 12.01 -12.62
N VAL A 522 -14.68 10.95 -12.16
CA VAL A 522 -15.32 9.91 -11.34
C VAL A 522 -15.81 10.46 -10.00
N VAL A 523 -15.05 11.37 -9.37
CA VAL A 523 -15.48 12.04 -8.13
C VAL A 523 -16.72 12.91 -8.37
N ASN A 524 -16.76 13.66 -9.47
CA ASN A 524 -17.96 14.43 -9.86
C ASN A 524 -19.17 13.51 -10.06
N SER A 525 -18.99 12.41 -10.79
CA SER A 525 -20.04 11.41 -11.01
C SER A 525 -20.54 10.81 -9.69
N PHE A 526 -19.61 10.52 -8.77
CA PHE A 526 -19.95 10.02 -7.44
C PHE A 526 -20.83 10.98 -6.65
N ALA A 527 -20.51 12.28 -6.66
CA ALA A 527 -21.29 13.30 -5.96
C ALA A 527 -22.71 13.41 -6.53
N CYS A 528 -22.87 13.42 -7.86
CA CYS A 528 -24.18 13.44 -8.51
C CYS A 528 -25.05 12.24 -8.10
N CYS A 529 -24.48 11.04 -8.08
CA CYS A 529 -25.24 9.85 -7.73
C CYS A 529 -25.52 9.72 -6.22
N ASN A 530 -24.75 10.39 -5.35
CA ASN A 530 -24.86 10.20 -3.89
C ASN A 530 -26.09 10.92 -3.30
N ASP A 531 -26.67 11.86 -4.06
CA ASP A 531 -27.85 12.63 -3.68
C ASP A 531 -29.15 11.78 -3.70
N GLU A 532 -29.16 10.67 -4.44
CA GLU A 532 -30.31 9.75 -4.51
C GLU A 532 -30.49 8.89 -3.24
N GLY A 533 -29.57 9.01 -2.28
CA GLY A 533 -29.49 8.22 -1.04
C GLY A 533 -30.50 8.59 0.04
N GLY A 534 -31.77 8.80 -0.30
CA GLY A 534 -32.84 8.55 0.67
C GLY A 534 -32.65 7.14 1.26
N PRO A 535 -33.01 6.89 2.54
CA PRO A 535 -32.91 5.56 3.12
C PRO A 535 -33.54 4.58 2.12
N PRO A 536 -32.87 3.45 1.79
CA PRO A 536 -33.38 2.52 0.80
C PRO A 536 -34.83 2.27 1.16
N ARG A 537 -35.76 2.68 0.27
CA ARG A 537 -37.18 2.41 0.47
C ARG A 537 -37.23 0.94 0.77
N ARG A 538 -37.57 0.58 2.01
CA ARG A 538 -37.74 -0.81 2.40
C ARG A 538 -38.73 -1.35 1.39
N GLY A 539 -38.22 -2.13 0.43
CA GLY A 539 -39.07 -2.82 -0.51
C GLY A 539 -39.99 -3.66 0.36
N ASP A 540 -41.29 -3.41 0.24
CA ASP A 540 -42.30 -4.23 0.90
C ASP A 540 -41.95 -5.69 0.66
N GLY A 541 -41.64 -6.37 1.75
CA GLY A 541 -41.17 -7.73 1.74
C GLY A 541 -42.16 -8.62 1.02
N ARG A 542 -41.68 -9.35 0.01
CA ARG A 542 -42.17 -10.70 -0.22
C ARG A 542 -41.02 -11.68 -0.11
N ASP A 543 -41.27 -12.65 0.75
CA ASP A 543 -40.41 -13.73 1.16
C ASP A 543 -39.69 -14.41 0.01
N SER A 544 -38.37 -14.46 0.12
CA SER A 544 -37.60 -15.58 -0.40
C SER A 544 -36.51 -15.89 0.62
N GLY A 545 -36.82 -16.85 1.49
CA GLY A 545 -35.90 -17.37 2.49
C GLY A 545 -34.67 -17.99 1.83
N GLY A 546 -33.51 -17.41 2.12
CA GLY A 546 -32.20 -17.97 1.78
C GLY A 546 -31.23 -17.62 2.91
N GLY A 547 -30.81 -18.63 3.66
CA GLY A 547 -29.97 -18.49 4.84
C GLY A 547 -28.64 -17.78 4.53
N SER A 548 -28.48 -16.57 5.04
CA SER A 548 -27.23 -15.82 4.97
C SER A 548 -26.26 -16.36 6.02
N ALA A 549 -25.17 -16.98 5.56
CA ALA A 549 -23.99 -17.20 6.39
C ALA A 549 -23.51 -15.84 6.93
N ARG A 550 -23.34 -15.75 8.25
CA ARG A 550 -22.73 -14.61 8.92
C ARG A 550 -21.25 -14.58 8.56
N ASP A 551 -20.88 -13.82 7.53
CA ASP A 551 -19.50 -13.40 7.32
C ASP A 551 -19.18 -12.32 8.37
N GLU A 552 -18.59 -12.74 9.49
CA GLU A 552 -17.99 -11.86 10.50
C GLU A 552 -16.71 -11.21 9.95
N CYS A 553 -16.86 -10.32 8.96
CA CYS A 553 -15.83 -9.35 8.59
C CYS A 553 -16.16 -8.00 9.24
N GLY A 554 -16.10 -7.95 10.57
CA GLY A 554 -16.53 -6.78 11.35
C GLY A 554 -15.81 -6.60 12.69
N GLY A 555 -14.60 -7.12 12.87
CA GLY A 555 -13.77 -6.86 14.05
C GLY A 555 -12.92 -5.59 13.90
N GLY A 556 -13.57 -4.45 13.65
CA GLY A 556 -12.93 -3.13 13.68
C GLY A 556 -13.03 -2.53 15.07
N GLU A 557 -12.29 -3.06 16.05
CA GLU A 557 -12.06 -2.33 17.29
C GLU A 557 -11.17 -1.11 16.98
N GLY A 558 -11.80 0.06 16.98
CA GLY A 558 -11.12 1.34 16.96
C GLY A 558 -10.47 1.64 18.32
N GLY A 559 -9.45 2.49 18.29
CA GLY A 559 -8.98 3.24 19.47
C GLY A 559 -7.53 2.98 19.86
N GLY A 560 -6.62 3.50 19.04
CA GLY A 560 -5.31 4.00 19.50
C GLY A 560 -5.33 5.51 19.43
#